data_AF-A0A1V4E120-F1
#
_entry.id   AF-A0A1V4E120-F1
#
_cell.length_a   1.000
_cell.length_b   1.000
_cell.length_c   1.000
_cell.angle_alpha   90.00
_cell.angle_beta   90.00
_cell.angle_gamma   90.00
#
_symmetry.space_group_name_H-M   'P 1'
#
loop_
_entity.id
_entity.type
_entity.pdbx_description
1 polymer ?
#
loop_
_entity_poly.entity_id
_entity_poly.type
_entity_poly.pdbx_seq_one_letter_code
_entity_poly.pdbx_strand_id
1 'polypeptide(L)'
;MTITKPEEHTGLADPPEPDMKAGVVDLLERSGSVVVPIGIALYALLYLGIQQVYGIFNISPEQAGIDQATMFGRLVGTLILLIIGGALVAGIVVAAVWLLDKATLGHLFRLAQAVRVRPWAAATAGALWCGASYWGFLGYLGLGEGASLAGIVITAVVIGALAFLVPFRLLRRRPTGRAGMKIVVAAFTGIGLGFALMGQMESDALAVAEKGRPASMLLSMVGFQDQWVVLNDRESGKVLRGGVQVLLLGEREGAYALYDCAHQETFRISMEATVLRQVTLEPDRPSGYSCLKQKN
;
A
#
# COMPACT_ATOMS: atom_id res chain seq x y z
N MET A 1 -80.99 -8.19 27.06
CA MET A 1 -79.72 -7.58 26.61
C MET A 1 -78.61 -8.29 27.35
N THR A 2 -77.99 -9.26 26.67
CA THR A 2 -77.03 -10.18 27.26
C THR A 2 -75.67 -9.79 26.72
N ILE A 3 -74.81 -9.26 27.58
CA ILE A 3 -73.46 -8.83 27.21
C ILE A 3 -72.58 -10.09 27.16
N THR A 4 -72.25 -10.54 25.96
CA THR A 4 -71.23 -11.56 25.72
C THR A 4 -69.85 -10.94 25.88
N LYS A 5 -69.06 -11.54 26.78
CA LYS A 5 -67.66 -11.19 27.08
C LYS A 5 -66.77 -11.70 25.94
N PRO A 6 -65.85 -10.91 25.38
CA PRO A 6 -64.91 -11.42 24.38
C PRO A 6 -63.88 -12.33 25.04
N GLU A 7 -63.65 -13.49 24.42
CA GLU A 7 -62.58 -14.42 24.78
C GLU A 7 -61.22 -13.79 24.47
N GLU A 8 -60.40 -13.67 25.50
CA GLU A 8 -59.01 -13.23 25.43
C GLU A 8 -58.17 -14.44 25.02
N HIS A 9 -57.90 -14.58 23.72
CA HIS A 9 -56.87 -15.50 23.24
C HIS A 9 -55.49 -15.00 23.69
N THR A 10 -55.06 -15.45 24.85
CA THR A 10 -53.64 -15.52 25.23
C THR A 10 -52.90 -16.39 24.21
N GLY A 11 -52.45 -15.74 23.13
CA GLY A 11 -51.40 -16.27 22.29
C GLY A 11 -50.15 -16.43 23.15
N LEU A 12 -49.85 -17.67 23.52
CA LEU A 12 -48.52 -18.07 23.95
C LEU A 12 -47.56 -17.67 22.81
N ALA A 13 -46.85 -16.56 23.01
CA ALA A 13 -45.68 -16.28 22.20
C ALA A 13 -44.68 -17.41 22.49
N ASP A 14 -44.42 -18.24 21.49
CA ASP A 14 -43.33 -19.20 21.54
C ASP A 14 -42.05 -18.46 22.00
N PRO A 15 -41.27 -19.03 22.93
CA PRO A 15 -40.00 -18.45 23.30
C PRO A 15 -39.14 -18.34 22.04
N PRO A 16 -38.40 -17.22 21.83
CA PRO A 16 -37.57 -17.07 20.65
C PRO A 16 -36.60 -18.24 20.59
N GLU A 17 -36.72 -19.08 19.54
CA GLU A 17 -35.77 -20.14 19.29
C GLU A 17 -34.37 -19.51 19.26
N PRO A 18 -33.42 -20.03 20.06
CA PRO A 18 -32.05 -19.54 20.02
C PRO A 18 -31.49 -19.90 18.65
N ASP A 19 -31.29 -18.87 17.82
CA ASP A 19 -30.81 -18.95 16.45
C ASP A 19 -29.34 -19.39 16.43
N MET A 20 -29.12 -20.68 16.73
CA MET A 20 -27.80 -21.30 16.94
C MET A 20 -27.07 -21.57 15.61
N LYS A 21 -27.69 -21.22 14.47
CA LYS A 21 -27.12 -21.34 13.12
C LYS A 21 -26.40 -20.07 12.64
N ALA A 22 -26.32 -19.03 13.47
CA ALA A 22 -25.50 -17.82 13.23
C ALA A 22 -23.96 -18.06 13.33
N GLY A 23 -23.49 -19.30 13.20
CA GLY A 23 -22.21 -19.72 13.78
C GLY A 23 -20.96 -19.54 12.92
N VAL A 24 -21.04 -19.71 11.59
CA VAL A 24 -19.86 -19.65 10.71
C VAL A 24 -20.17 -19.03 9.36
N VAL A 25 -21.31 -19.37 8.75
CA VAL A 25 -21.72 -18.82 7.45
C VAL A 25 -21.96 -17.31 7.55
N ASP A 26 -22.66 -16.84 8.58
CA ASP A 26 -22.86 -15.40 8.84
C ASP A 26 -21.53 -14.68 9.10
N LEU A 27 -20.61 -15.31 9.85
CA LEU A 27 -19.25 -14.77 10.03
C LEU A 27 -18.46 -14.71 8.72
N LEU A 28 -18.60 -15.71 7.85
CA LEU A 28 -17.94 -15.75 6.55
C LEU A 28 -18.51 -14.68 5.60
N GLU A 29 -19.83 -14.54 5.56
CA GLU A 29 -20.50 -13.52 4.75
C GLU A 29 -20.13 -12.11 5.22
N ARG A 30 -20.12 -11.89 6.54
CA ARG A 30 -19.78 -10.61 7.15
C ARG A 30 -18.30 -10.27 7.01
N SER A 31 -17.40 -11.24 7.18
CA SER A 31 -15.97 -11.03 6.92
C SER A 31 -15.69 -10.82 5.43
N GLY A 32 -16.33 -11.59 4.55
CA GLY A 32 -16.23 -11.44 3.09
C GLY A 32 -16.63 -10.03 2.63
N SER A 33 -17.71 -9.47 3.18
CA SER A 33 -18.17 -8.11 2.85
C SER A 33 -17.16 -7.01 3.15
N VAL A 34 -16.20 -7.26 4.07
CA VAL A 34 -15.17 -6.30 4.47
C VAL A 34 -13.83 -6.63 3.81
N VAL A 35 -13.44 -7.90 3.81
CA VAL A 35 -12.15 -8.37 3.29
C VAL A 35 -12.08 -8.20 1.78
N VAL A 36 -13.16 -8.48 1.04
CA VAL A 36 -13.15 -8.40 -0.42
C VAL A 36 -12.93 -6.96 -0.92
N PRO A 37 -13.67 -5.93 -0.48
CA PRO A 37 -13.41 -4.55 -0.90
C PRO A 37 -12.02 -4.06 -0.52
N ILE A 38 -11.50 -4.46 0.65
CA ILE A 38 -10.13 -4.13 1.08
C ILE A 38 -9.12 -4.79 0.14
N GLY A 39 -9.29 -6.08 -0.17
CA GLY A 39 -8.42 -6.80 -1.10
C GLY A 39 -8.42 -6.18 -2.49
N ILE A 40 -9.59 -5.80 -3.01
CA ILE A 40 -9.73 -5.11 -4.30
C ILE A 40 -9.03 -3.74 -4.26
N ALA A 41 -9.22 -2.96 -3.20
CA ALA A 41 -8.58 -1.66 -3.04
C ALA A 41 -7.05 -1.78 -2.97
N LEU A 42 -6.53 -2.74 -2.21
CA LEU A 42 -5.10 -3.02 -2.12
C LEU A 42 -4.52 -3.50 -3.44
N TYR A 43 -5.24 -4.36 -4.17
CA TYR A 43 -4.84 -4.81 -5.51
C TYR A 43 -4.80 -3.64 -6.50
N ALA A 44 -5.82 -2.79 -6.51
CA ALA A 44 -5.87 -1.61 -7.36
C ALA A 44 -4.71 -0.65 -7.04
N LEU A 45 -4.42 -0.44 -5.76
CA LEU A 45 -3.27 0.36 -5.33
C LEU A 45 -1.94 -0.25 -5.83
N LEU A 46 -1.72 -1.55 -5.60
CA LEU A 46 -0.51 -2.22 -6.08
C LEU A 46 -0.36 -2.11 -7.60
N TYR A 47 -1.44 -2.34 -8.35
CA TYR A 47 -1.43 -2.24 -9.81
C TYR A 47 -1.06 -0.83 -10.27
N LEU A 48 -1.70 0.20 -9.71
CA LEU A 48 -1.40 1.60 -10.01
C LEU A 48 0.06 1.95 -9.70
N GLY A 49 0.59 1.49 -8.56
CA GLY A 49 1.99 1.72 -8.19
C GLY A 49 2.97 1.07 -9.17
N ILE A 50 2.74 -0.18 -9.57
CA ILE A 50 3.57 -0.87 -10.56
C ILE A 50 3.46 -0.17 -11.92
N GLN A 51 2.25 0.21 -12.34
CA GLN A 51 2.03 0.89 -13.61
C GLN A 51 2.79 2.23 -13.68
N GLN A 52 2.87 2.98 -12.59
CA GLN A 52 3.65 4.22 -12.54
C GLN A 52 5.15 3.97 -12.62
N VAL A 53 5.66 2.97 -11.88
CA VAL A 53 7.08 2.59 -11.95
C VAL A 53 7.48 2.23 -13.39
N TYR A 54 6.70 1.39 -14.07
CA TYR A 54 6.98 1.01 -15.45
C TYR A 54 6.71 2.14 -16.46
N GLY A 55 5.77 3.03 -16.14
CA GLY A 55 5.46 4.22 -16.93
C GLY A 55 6.63 5.19 -17.04
N ILE A 56 7.51 5.28 -16.02
CA ILE A 56 8.75 6.06 -16.08
C ILE A 56 9.68 5.54 -17.19
N PHE A 57 9.67 4.22 -17.42
CA PHE A 57 10.39 3.56 -18.50
C PHE A 57 9.55 3.47 -19.78
N ASN A 58 8.45 4.22 -19.89
CA ASN A 58 7.62 4.30 -21.09
C ASN A 58 7.07 2.93 -21.58
N ILE A 59 6.89 1.98 -20.67
CA ILE A 59 6.26 0.68 -20.98
C ILE A 59 5.18 0.34 -19.95
N SER A 60 4.29 -0.57 -20.33
CA SER A 60 3.31 -1.14 -19.40
C SER A 60 3.91 -2.35 -18.65
N PRO A 61 3.44 -2.67 -17.43
CA PRO A 61 3.90 -3.86 -16.71
C PRO A 61 3.62 -5.14 -17.48
N GLU A 62 2.53 -5.19 -18.25
CA GLU A 62 2.22 -6.31 -19.13
C GLU A 62 3.30 -6.46 -20.20
N GLN A 63 3.80 -5.37 -20.79
CA GLN A 63 4.90 -5.43 -21.77
C GLN A 63 6.22 -5.93 -21.17
N ALA A 64 6.42 -5.75 -19.86
CA ALA A 64 7.54 -6.31 -19.10
C ALA A 64 7.34 -7.79 -18.72
N GLY A 65 6.23 -8.42 -19.12
CA GLY A 65 5.93 -9.82 -18.78
C GLY A 65 5.35 -10.00 -17.38
N ILE A 66 4.90 -8.92 -16.73
CA ILE A 66 4.21 -9.01 -15.46
C ILE A 66 2.72 -9.27 -15.73
N ASP A 67 2.34 -10.54 -15.66
CA ASP A 67 0.95 -10.95 -15.79
C ASP A 67 0.12 -10.65 -14.53
N GLN A 68 -1.20 -10.53 -14.71
CA GLN A 68 -2.15 -10.29 -13.62
C GLN A 68 -2.08 -11.35 -12.52
N ALA A 69 -1.88 -12.62 -12.90
CA ALA A 69 -1.73 -13.72 -11.94
C ALA A 69 -0.48 -13.54 -11.06
N THR A 70 0.61 -13.06 -11.65
CA THR A 70 1.87 -12.77 -10.93
C THR A 70 1.69 -11.60 -9.98
N MET A 71 1.01 -10.52 -10.41
CA MET A 71 0.70 -9.38 -9.52
C MET A 71 -0.18 -9.79 -8.35
N PHE A 72 -1.20 -10.61 -8.59
CA PHE A 72 -2.04 -11.15 -7.53
C PHE A 72 -1.25 -12.03 -6.56
N GLY A 73 -0.39 -12.92 -7.08
CA GLY A 73 0.51 -13.74 -6.25
C GLY A 73 1.44 -12.89 -5.38
N ARG A 74 2.02 -11.82 -5.95
CA ARG A 74 2.84 -10.84 -5.20
C ARG A 74 2.03 -10.11 -4.14
N LEU A 75 0.79 -9.70 -4.43
CA LEU A 75 -0.09 -9.07 -3.44
C LEU A 75 -0.37 -10.01 -2.27
N VAL A 76 -0.75 -11.25 -2.54
CA VAL A 76 -1.06 -12.23 -1.48
C VAL A 76 0.19 -12.53 -0.65
N GLY A 77 1.34 -12.74 -1.31
CA GLY A 77 2.62 -12.99 -0.63
C GLY A 77 3.03 -11.82 0.26
N THR A 78 2.96 -10.59 -0.25
CA THR A 78 3.25 -9.38 0.53
C THR A 78 2.25 -9.17 1.67
N LEU A 79 0.96 -9.44 1.47
CA LEU A 79 -0.06 -9.37 2.53
C LEU A 79 0.26 -10.35 3.67
N ILE A 80 0.62 -11.59 3.35
CA ILE A 80 1.00 -12.60 4.35
C ILE A 80 2.23 -12.12 5.13
N LEU A 81 3.26 -11.64 4.44
CA LEU A 81 4.47 -11.11 5.08
C LEU A 81 4.16 -9.89 5.96
N LEU A 82 3.29 -8.98 5.51
CA LEU A 82 2.84 -7.82 6.29
C LEU A 82 2.03 -8.23 7.52
N ILE A 83 1.20 -9.26 7.43
CA ILE A 83 0.45 -9.80 8.58
C ILE A 83 1.41 -10.39 9.60
N ILE A 84 2.37 -11.21 9.16
CA ILE A 84 3.38 -11.82 10.05
C ILE A 84 4.27 -10.75 10.67
N GLY A 85 4.85 -9.86 9.86
CA GLY A 85 5.69 -8.76 10.33
C GLY A 85 4.92 -7.80 11.24
N GLY A 86 3.69 -7.47 10.87
CA GLY A 86 2.78 -6.65 11.67
C GLY A 86 2.45 -7.29 13.02
N ALA A 87 2.22 -8.60 13.07
CA ALA A 87 2.01 -9.32 14.32
C ALA A 87 3.24 -9.30 15.23
N LEU A 88 4.45 -9.45 14.67
CA LEU A 88 5.70 -9.36 15.42
C LEU A 88 5.93 -7.95 15.99
N VAL A 89 5.77 -6.91 15.17
CA VAL A 89 5.88 -5.52 15.59
C VAL A 89 4.82 -5.18 16.64
N ALA A 90 3.58 -5.63 16.44
CA ALA A 90 2.51 -5.45 17.42
C ALA A 90 2.86 -6.11 18.76
N GLY A 91 3.45 -7.30 18.75
CA GLY A 91 3.95 -7.96 19.95
C GLY A 91 4.99 -7.13 20.70
N ILE A 92 5.98 -6.56 19.99
CA ILE A 92 7.00 -5.68 20.56
C ILE A 92 6.36 -4.42 21.15
N VAL A 93 5.45 -3.78 20.42
CA VAL A 93 4.75 -2.58 20.89
C VAL A 93 3.92 -2.88 22.13
N VAL A 94 3.18 -3.99 22.15
CA VAL A 94 2.39 -4.41 23.33
C VAL A 94 3.31 -4.68 24.52
N ALA A 95 4.44 -5.36 24.32
CA ALA A 95 5.41 -5.60 25.38
C ALA A 95 6.04 -4.30 25.91
N ALA A 96 6.39 -3.35 25.03
CA ALA A 96 6.92 -2.06 25.40
C ALA A 96 5.90 -1.21 26.17
N VAL A 97 4.65 -1.17 25.70
CA VAL A 97 3.54 -0.47 26.41
C VAL A 97 3.31 -1.09 27.78
N TRP A 98 3.32 -2.43 27.87
CA TRP A 98 3.20 -3.13 29.15
C TRP A 98 4.36 -2.80 30.10
N LEU A 99 5.60 -2.77 29.60
CA LEU A 99 6.78 -2.43 30.39
C LEU A 99 6.74 -0.99 30.88
N LEU A 100 6.34 -0.05 30.02
CA LEU A 100 6.17 1.36 30.37
C LEU A 100 5.05 1.54 31.39
N ASP A 101 3.95 0.82 31.27
CA ASP A 101 2.87 0.87 32.25
C ASP A 101 3.34 0.37 33.63
N LYS A 102 4.12 -0.72 33.65
CA LYS A 102 4.74 -1.24 34.88
C LYS A 102 5.74 -0.25 35.48
N ALA A 103 6.58 0.39 34.66
CA ALA A 103 7.55 1.40 35.11
C ALA A 103 6.87 2.68 35.63
N THR A 104 5.72 3.05 35.08
CA THR A 104 4.93 4.24 35.47
C THR A 104 3.88 3.93 36.54
N LEU A 105 3.93 2.76 37.18
CA LEU A 105 2.98 2.34 38.23
C LEU A 105 1.50 2.43 37.79
N GLY A 106 1.23 2.21 36.50
CA GLY A 106 -0.12 2.23 35.92
C GLY A 106 -0.64 3.62 35.54
N HIS A 107 0.19 4.68 35.56
CA HIS A 107 -0.26 6.01 35.15
C HIS A 107 -0.60 6.08 33.65
N LEU A 108 0.14 5.34 32.81
CA LEU A 108 -0.11 5.26 31.37
C LEU A 108 -1.49 4.64 31.07
N PHE A 109 -1.82 3.52 31.71
CA PHE A 109 -3.13 2.90 31.57
C PHE A 109 -4.26 3.84 32.02
N ARG A 110 -4.10 4.55 33.13
CA ARG A 110 -5.10 5.53 33.60
C ARG A 110 -5.29 6.68 32.61
N LEU A 111 -4.21 7.18 32.02
CA LEU A 111 -4.27 8.27 31.03
C LEU A 111 -4.92 7.80 29.73
N ALA A 112 -4.56 6.61 29.24
CA ALA A 112 -5.21 5.99 28.09
C ALA A 112 -6.71 5.77 28.35
N GLN A 113 -7.09 5.32 29.55
CA GLN A 113 -8.49 5.14 29.94
C GLN A 113 -9.22 6.50 30.03
N ALA A 114 -8.60 7.54 30.58
CA ALA A 114 -9.16 8.89 30.63
C ALA A 114 -9.43 9.46 29.22
N VAL A 115 -8.49 9.27 28.29
CA VAL A 115 -8.65 9.65 26.87
C VAL A 115 -9.74 8.80 26.19
N ARG A 116 -9.84 7.51 26.53
CA ARG A 116 -10.86 6.60 25.99
C ARG A 116 -12.26 6.90 26.49
N VAL A 117 -12.39 7.37 27.73
CA VAL A 117 -13.67 7.77 28.34
C VAL A 117 -14.17 9.10 27.77
N ARG A 118 -13.26 10.02 27.39
CA ARG A 118 -13.64 11.30 26.76
C ARG A 118 -13.95 11.13 25.27
N PRO A 119 -15.21 11.23 24.83
CA PRO A 119 -15.59 10.95 23.44
C PRO A 119 -15.02 11.98 22.46
N TRP A 120 -14.80 13.21 22.89
CA TRP A 120 -14.21 14.27 22.07
C TRP A 120 -12.72 14.05 21.82
N ALA A 121 -11.95 13.67 22.84
CA ALA A 121 -10.49 13.55 22.74
C ALA A 121 -10.07 12.52 21.69
N ALA A 122 -10.55 11.28 21.76
CA ALA A 122 -10.19 10.29 20.74
C ALA A 122 -10.91 10.48 19.37
N ALA A 123 -11.99 11.27 19.29
CA ALA A 123 -12.54 11.67 17.99
C ALA A 123 -11.62 12.69 17.31
N THR A 124 -11.12 13.67 18.06
CA THR A 124 -10.09 14.61 17.60
C THR A 124 -8.81 13.87 17.21
N ALA A 125 -8.32 12.95 18.04
CA ALA A 125 -7.13 12.17 17.72
C ALA A 125 -7.32 11.35 16.43
N GLY A 126 -8.47 10.68 16.26
CA GLY A 126 -8.78 9.94 15.04
C GLY A 126 -8.85 10.85 13.80
N ALA A 127 -9.49 12.02 13.92
CA ALA A 127 -9.62 12.95 12.80
C ALA A 127 -8.26 13.57 12.40
N LEU A 128 -7.45 13.95 13.40
CA LEU A 128 -6.08 14.41 13.19
C LEU A 128 -5.23 13.32 12.57
N TRP A 129 -5.37 12.07 13.01
CA TRP A 129 -4.64 10.93 12.44
C TRP A 129 -5.05 10.65 10.99
N CYS A 130 -6.35 10.63 10.68
CA CYS A 130 -6.82 10.46 9.30
C CYS A 130 -6.30 11.58 8.39
N GLY A 131 -6.36 12.84 8.86
CA GLY A 131 -5.82 13.98 8.14
C GLY A 131 -4.32 13.87 7.96
N ALA A 132 -3.59 13.54 9.02
CA ALA A 132 -2.15 13.30 8.97
C ALA A 132 -1.83 12.20 7.95
N SER A 133 -2.51 11.04 7.98
CA SER A 133 -2.28 9.94 7.04
C SER A 133 -2.59 10.30 5.59
N TYR A 134 -3.44 11.29 5.34
CA TYR A 134 -3.78 11.75 3.98
C TYR A 134 -2.66 12.55 3.30
N TRP A 135 -1.60 12.90 4.05
CA TRP A 135 -0.43 13.59 3.50
C TRP A 135 0.20 12.85 2.32
N GLY A 136 0.26 11.51 2.35
CA GLY A 136 0.86 10.72 1.28
C GLY A 136 0.11 10.88 -0.04
N PHE A 137 -1.22 10.96 0.02
CA PHE A 137 -2.05 11.23 -1.15
C PHE A 137 -1.90 12.67 -1.66
N LEU A 138 -1.89 13.67 -0.76
CA LEU A 138 -1.71 15.07 -1.17
C LEU A 138 -0.32 15.35 -1.73
N GLY A 139 0.71 14.72 -1.16
CA GLY A 139 2.07 14.75 -1.68
C GLY A 139 2.15 14.11 -3.06
N TYR A 140 1.49 12.97 -3.24
CA TYR A 140 1.41 12.29 -4.52
C TYR A 140 0.73 13.13 -5.62
N LEU A 141 -0.34 13.87 -5.29
CA LEU A 141 -1.03 14.75 -6.26
C LEU A 141 -0.21 15.98 -6.72
N GLY A 142 1.02 16.16 -6.23
CA GLY A 142 1.83 17.32 -6.60
C GLY A 142 1.27 18.65 -6.09
N LEU A 143 0.25 18.64 -5.23
CA LEU A 143 -0.32 19.83 -4.58
C LEU A 143 0.68 20.55 -3.66
N GLY A 144 1.88 19.98 -3.53
CA GLY A 144 3.02 20.50 -2.80
C GLY A 144 4.12 21.11 -3.65
N GLU A 145 3.97 21.28 -4.97
CA GLU A 145 4.98 22.00 -5.77
C GLU A 145 5.17 23.43 -5.21
N GLY A 146 6.30 23.66 -4.54
CA GLY A 146 6.62 24.92 -3.85
C GLY A 146 6.14 25.02 -2.39
N ALA A 147 5.38 24.05 -1.88
CA ALA A 147 4.98 24.01 -0.46
C ALA A 147 5.96 23.17 0.36
N SER A 148 6.36 23.67 1.53
CA SER A 148 7.16 22.88 2.47
C SER A 148 6.40 21.62 2.92
N LEU A 149 7.12 20.54 3.23
CA LEU A 149 6.54 19.29 3.78
C LEU A 149 5.66 19.58 5.00
N ALA A 150 6.05 20.54 5.84
CA ALA A 150 5.25 21.01 6.96
C ALA A 150 3.90 21.61 6.50
N GLY A 151 3.89 22.39 5.42
CA GLY A 151 2.67 22.95 4.84
C GLY A 151 1.70 21.89 4.33
N ILE A 152 2.20 20.85 3.66
CA ILE A 152 1.38 19.73 3.17
C ILE A 152 0.75 18.98 4.35
N VAL A 153 1.55 18.65 5.37
CA VAL A 153 1.07 17.94 6.57
C VAL A 153 0.05 18.78 7.33
N ILE A 154 0.30 20.08 7.55
CA ILE A 154 -0.65 20.98 8.23
C ILE A 154 -1.97 21.04 7.44
N THR A 155 -1.91 21.21 6.13
CA THR A 155 -3.10 21.28 5.27
C THR A 155 -3.90 19.97 5.33
N ALA A 156 -3.21 18.83 5.24
CA ALA A 156 -3.82 17.51 5.35
C ALA A 156 -4.52 17.31 6.72
N VAL A 157 -3.86 17.71 7.79
CA VAL A 157 -4.39 17.64 9.16
C VAL A 157 -5.60 18.56 9.33
N VAL A 158 -5.58 19.78 8.80
CA VAL A 158 -6.71 20.73 8.86
C VAL A 158 -7.90 20.20 8.08
N ILE A 159 -7.71 19.74 6.84
CA ILE A 159 -8.77 19.17 6.02
C ILE A 159 -9.36 17.93 6.69
N GLY A 160 -8.51 17.01 7.17
CA GLY A 160 -8.96 15.80 7.85
C GLY A 160 -9.67 16.10 9.17
N ALA A 161 -9.19 17.07 9.95
CA ALA A 161 -9.88 17.51 11.15
C ALA A 161 -11.28 18.05 10.81
N LEU A 162 -11.40 18.92 9.80
CA LEU A 162 -12.70 19.47 9.39
C LEU A 162 -13.65 18.40 8.84
N ALA A 163 -13.13 17.47 8.03
CA ALA A 163 -13.93 16.41 7.40
C ALA A 163 -14.40 15.34 8.40
N PHE A 164 -13.54 14.90 9.33
CA PHE A 164 -13.81 13.72 10.16
C PHE A 164 -14.23 14.02 11.60
N LEU A 165 -14.01 15.23 12.11
CA LEU A 165 -14.30 15.54 13.51
C LEU A 165 -15.80 15.47 13.83
N VAL A 166 -16.67 15.95 12.95
CA VAL A 166 -18.14 15.86 13.14
C VAL A 166 -18.63 14.41 12.98
N PRO A 167 -18.31 13.67 11.90
CA PRO A 167 -18.67 12.25 11.77
C PRO A 167 -18.18 11.39 12.93
N PHE A 168 -16.92 11.55 13.37
CA PHE A 168 -16.37 10.74 14.46
C PHE A 168 -17.01 11.05 15.80
N ARG A 169 -17.40 12.31 16.05
CA ARG A 169 -18.19 12.67 17.22
C ARG A 169 -19.56 11.99 17.22
N LEU A 170 -20.23 11.93 16.07
CA LEU A 170 -21.54 11.29 15.94
C LEU A 170 -21.44 9.77 16.10
N LEU A 171 -20.48 9.14 15.41
CA LEU A 171 -20.26 7.69 15.44
C LEU A 171 -19.92 7.19 16.86
N ARG A 172 -19.11 7.93 17.62
CA ARG A 172 -18.64 7.45 18.94
C ARG A 172 -19.73 7.38 20.02
N ARG A 173 -20.88 8.03 19.80
CA ARG A 173 -22.03 7.97 20.72
C ARG A 173 -22.64 6.57 20.81
N ARG A 174 -22.48 5.73 19.79
CA ARG A 174 -23.02 4.36 19.75
C ARG A 174 -21.88 3.32 19.76
N PRO A 175 -22.07 2.13 20.38
CA PRO A 175 -21.06 1.08 20.39
C PRO A 175 -20.67 0.63 18.97
N THR A 176 -21.66 0.55 18.07
CA THR A 176 -21.46 0.22 16.65
C THR A 176 -20.61 1.26 15.93
N GLY A 177 -20.84 2.54 16.18
CA GLY A 177 -20.05 3.60 15.54
C GLY A 177 -18.61 3.70 16.09
N ARG A 178 -18.32 3.19 17.31
CA ARG A 178 -16.93 3.04 17.78
C ARG A 178 -16.15 2.03 16.94
N ALA A 179 -16.78 0.92 16.56
CA ALA A 179 -16.18 -0.06 15.66
C ALA A 179 -16.00 0.54 14.26
N GLY A 180 -17.03 1.21 13.73
CA GLY A 180 -16.96 1.91 12.44
C GLY A 180 -15.83 2.94 12.38
N MET A 181 -15.64 3.75 13.43
CA MET A 181 -14.54 4.72 13.48
C MET A 181 -13.16 4.06 13.35
N LYS A 182 -12.94 2.90 13.99
CA LYS A 182 -11.67 2.17 13.86
C LYS A 182 -11.43 1.68 12.44
N ILE A 183 -12.48 1.16 11.79
CA ILE A 183 -12.40 0.68 10.40
C ILE A 183 -12.08 1.85 9.48
N VAL A 184 -12.75 2.99 9.64
CA VAL A 184 -12.48 4.19 8.83
C VAL A 184 -11.05 4.67 9.06
N VAL A 185 -10.60 4.81 10.31
CA VAL A 185 -9.22 5.22 10.61
C VAL A 185 -8.19 4.26 10.00
N ALA A 186 -8.41 2.95 10.13
CA ALA A 186 -7.53 1.94 9.54
C ALA A 186 -7.50 2.03 8.01
N ALA A 187 -8.66 2.20 7.37
CA ALA A 187 -8.77 2.33 5.91
C ALA A 187 -8.04 3.59 5.40
N PHE A 188 -8.27 4.76 6.00
CA PHE A 188 -7.58 6.00 5.62
C PHE A 188 -6.07 5.92 5.87
N THR A 189 -5.65 5.27 6.97
CA THR A 189 -4.23 5.03 7.24
C THR A 189 -3.60 4.15 6.17
N GLY A 190 -4.27 3.05 5.81
CA GLY A 190 -3.79 2.13 4.78
C GLY A 190 -3.70 2.77 3.40
N ILE A 191 -4.73 3.53 3.00
CA ILE A 191 -4.74 4.26 1.72
C ILE A 191 -3.62 5.32 1.71
N GLY A 192 -3.54 6.13 2.77
CA GLY A 192 -2.53 7.18 2.90
C GLY A 192 -1.10 6.65 2.85
N LEU A 193 -0.83 5.54 3.56
CA LEU A 193 0.44 4.83 3.50
C LEU A 193 0.70 4.25 2.11
N GLY A 194 -0.32 3.67 1.46
CA GLY A 194 -0.23 3.15 0.11
C GLY A 194 0.25 4.19 -0.90
N PHE A 195 -0.35 5.38 -0.89
CA PHE A 195 0.09 6.48 -1.75
C PHE A 195 1.49 7.01 -1.41
N ALA A 196 1.85 7.07 -0.12
CA ALA A 196 3.21 7.45 0.28
C ALA A 196 4.25 6.44 -0.26
N LEU A 197 3.93 5.14 -0.20
CA LEU A 197 4.79 4.10 -0.76
C LEU A 197 4.90 4.21 -2.30
N MET A 198 3.79 4.48 -3.00
CA MET A 198 3.82 4.70 -4.44
C MET A 198 4.71 5.88 -4.82
N GLY A 199 4.57 7.03 -4.15
CA GLY A 199 5.42 8.19 -4.42
C GLY A 199 6.91 7.90 -4.18
N GLN A 200 7.23 7.10 -3.16
CA GLN A 200 8.60 6.65 -2.94
C GLN A 200 9.09 5.72 -4.06
N MET A 201 8.27 4.75 -4.49
CA MET A 201 8.61 3.86 -5.61
C MET A 201 8.83 4.62 -6.92
N GLU A 202 7.98 5.60 -7.21
CA GLU A 202 8.11 6.48 -8.37
C GLU A 202 9.42 7.28 -8.31
N SER A 203 9.72 7.92 -7.17
CA SER A 203 10.97 8.65 -6.96
C SER A 203 12.20 7.75 -7.09
N ASP A 204 12.14 6.52 -6.58
CA ASP A 204 13.24 5.56 -6.68
C ASP A 204 13.41 5.10 -8.13
N ALA A 205 12.32 4.84 -8.85
CA ALA A 205 12.35 4.44 -10.24
C ALA A 205 12.86 5.57 -11.16
N LEU A 206 12.52 6.83 -10.87
CA LEU A 206 13.14 8.01 -11.51
C LEU A 206 14.65 8.05 -11.26
N ALA A 207 15.09 7.77 -10.02
CA ALA A 207 16.51 7.71 -9.72
C ALA A 207 17.23 6.57 -10.47
N VAL A 208 16.58 5.43 -10.67
CA VAL A 208 17.09 4.35 -11.54
C VAL A 208 17.11 4.81 -13.01
N ALA A 209 16.07 5.47 -13.48
CA ALA A 209 16.00 5.90 -14.89
C ALA A 209 17.03 7.00 -15.23
N GLU A 210 17.25 7.98 -14.35
CA GLU A 210 18.13 9.13 -14.63
C GLU A 210 19.59 8.89 -14.23
N LYS A 211 19.78 8.18 -13.12
CA LYS A 211 21.10 7.99 -12.49
C LYS A 211 21.57 6.54 -12.59
N GLY A 212 20.69 5.61 -12.97
CA GLY A 212 20.89 4.15 -12.84
C GLY A 212 21.56 3.78 -11.53
N ARG A 213 21.04 4.39 -10.46
CA ARG A 213 21.30 3.91 -9.12
C ARG A 213 20.72 2.51 -8.97
N PRO A 214 21.27 1.70 -8.05
CA PRO A 214 20.64 0.45 -7.69
C PRO A 214 19.20 0.70 -7.22
N ALA A 215 18.30 -0.20 -7.59
CA ALA A 215 16.92 -0.11 -7.16
C ALA A 215 16.84 -0.19 -5.64
N SER A 216 15.94 0.58 -5.05
CA SER A 216 15.72 0.52 -3.61
C SER A 216 15.14 -0.85 -3.21
N MET A 217 15.34 -1.23 -1.95
CA MET A 217 14.73 -2.43 -1.38
C MET A 217 13.22 -2.49 -1.61
N LEU A 218 12.55 -1.32 -1.64
CA LEU A 218 11.12 -1.20 -1.89
C LEU A 218 10.75 -1.64 -3.32
N LEU A 219 11.50 -1.18 -4.32
CA LEU A 219 11.34 -1.63 -5.72
C LEU A 219 11.61 -3.13 -5.86
N SER A 220 12.66 -3.64 -5.22
CA SER A 220 12.96 -5.08 -5.23
C SER A 220 11.84 -5.91 -4.58
N MET A 221 11.22 -5.42 -3.50
CA MET A 221 10.11 -6.10 -2.81
C MET A 221 8.86 -6.23 -3.68
N VAL A 222 8.55 -5.23 -4.51
CA VAL A 222 7.43 -5.33 -5.47
C VAL A 222 7.79 -6.15 -6.71
N GLY A 223 9.02 -6.66 -6.76
CA GLY A 223 9.57 -7.52 -7.80
C GLY A 223 9.98 -6.77 -9.06
N PHE A 224 10.40 -5.51 -8.91
CA PHE A 224 11.21 -4.83 -9.92
C PHE A 224 12.58 -5.50 -9.98
N GLN A 225 13.03 -5.87 -11.18
CA GLN A 225 14.31 -6.55 -11.36
C GLN A 225 15.36 -5.51 -11.75
N ASP A 226 16.29 -5.23 -10.84
CA ASP A 226 17.41 -4.33 -11.10
C ASP A 226 18.58 -5.10 -11.75
N GLN A 227 18.34 -5.59 -12.97
CA GLN A 227 19.30 -6.38 -13.72
C GLN A 227 19.89 -5.56 -14.86
N TRP A 228 21.17 -5.21 -14.74
CA TRP A 228 21.90 -4.51 -15.79
C TRP A 228 22.67 -5.51 -16.64
N VAL A 229 22.53 -5.41 -17.97
CA VAL A 229 23.03 -6.40 -18.92
C VAL A 229 23.74 -5.73 -20.09
N VAL A 230 24.77 -6.40 -20.61
CA VAL A 230 25.39 -6.04 -21.89
C VAL A 230 24.84 -6.96 -22.96
N LEU A 231 24.40 -6.39 -24.07
CA LEU A 231 23.78 -7.13 -25.16
C LEU A 231 24.82 -7.55 -26.19
N ASN A 232 24.82 -8.83 -26.54
CA ASN A 232 25.57 -9.34 -27.68
C ASN A 232 24.63 -9.96 -28.70
N ASP A 233 24.93 -9.76 -29.98
CA ASP A 233 24.29 -10.50 -31.07
C ASP A 233 24.64 -11.98 -30.98
N ARG A 234 23.65 -12.86 -31.12
CA ARG A 234 23.83 -14.31 -30.93
C ARG A 234 24.63 -14.92 -32.07
N GLU A 235 24.40 -14.49 -33.30
CA GLU A 235 25.05 -15.06 -34.49
C GLU A 235 26.49 -14.58 -34.63
N SER A 236 26.71 -13.26 -34.56
CA SER A 236 28.05 -12.69 -34.78
C SER A 236 28.88 -12.57 -33.50
N GLY A 237 28.27 -12.70 -32.32
CA GLY A 237 28.91 -12.46 -31.03
C GLY A 237 29.27 -10.99 -30.78
N LYS A 238 28.97 -10.09 -31.73
CA LYS A 238 29.30 -8.67 -31.64
C LYS A 238 28.51 -8.00 -30.54
N VAL A 239 29.19 -7.10 -29.84
CA VAL A 239 28.56 -6.31 -28.79
C VAL A 239 27.62 -5.29 -29.44
N LEU A 240 26.36 -5.32 -29.03
CA LEU A 240 25.35 -4.37 -29.47
C LEU A 240 25.50 -3.06 -28.66
N ARG A 241 25.02 -1.94 -29.23
CA ARG A 241 24.98 -0.64 -28.53
C ARG A 241 26.33 -0.18 -27.97
N GLY A 242 27.44 -0.60 -28.59
CA GLY A 242 28.79 -0.23 -28.12
C GLY A 242 29.20 -0.80 -26.77
N GLY A 243 28.46 -1.78 -26.22
CA GLY A 243 28.79 -2.41 -24.93
C GLY A 243 28.28 -1.67 -23.70
N VAL A 244 27.39 -0.69 -23.90
CA VAL A 244 26.72 0.00 -22.79
C VAL A 244 25.82 -0.97 -22.04
N GLN A 245 25.84 -0.88 -20.71
CA GLN A 245 24.91 -1.62 -19.86
C GLN A 245 23.50 -1.04 -19.99
N VAL A 246 22.54 -1.89 -20.33
CA VAL A 246 21.12 -1.55 -20.37
C VAL A 246 20.40 -2.24 -19.23
N LEU A 247 19.31 -1.65 -18.75
CA LEU A 247 18.50 -2.22 -17.69
C LEU A 247 17.47 -3.19 -18.31
N LEU A 248 17.44 -4.42 -17.83
CA LEU A 248 16.42 -5.41 -18.18
C LEU A 248 15.16 -5.15 -17.37
N LEU A 249 14.11 -4.68 -18.03
CA LEU A 249 12.83 -4.39 -17.40
C LEU A 249 11.95 -5.63 -17.27
N GLY A 250 12.14 -6.61 -18.18
CA GLY A 250 11.44 -7.88 -18.16
C GLY A 250 11.41 -8.59 -19.52
N GLU A 251 10.59 -9.62 -19.60
CA GLU A 251 10.61 -10.64 -20.64
C GLU A 251 9.19 -11.00 -21.09
N ARG A 252 8.87 -10.84 -22.38
CA ARG A 252 7.55 -11.22 -22.90
C ARG A 252 7.58 -11.57 -24.38
N GLU A 253 6.86 -12.64 -24.73
CA GLU A 253 6.63 -13.08 -26.12
C GLU A 253 7.94 -13.32 -26.90
N GLY A 254 8.95 -13.89 -26.22
CA GLY A 254 10.26 -14.16 -26.85
C GLY A 254 11.11 -12.90 -27.10
N ALA A 255 10.78 -11.77 -26.49
CA ALA A 255 11.55 -10.54 -26.56
C ALA A 255 11.92 -10.00 -25.17
N TYR A 256 13.12 -9.44 -25.05
CA TYR A 256 13.57 -8.67 -23.89
C TYR A 256 13.04 -7.24 -24.00
N ALA A 257 12.50 -6.69 -22.91
CA ALA A 257 12.22 -5.27 -22.76
C ALA A 257 13.38 -4.61 -22.01
N LEU A 258 14.08 -3.69 -22.68
CA LEU A 258 15.35 -3.13 -22.21
C LEU A 258 15.28 -1.62 -22.20
N TYR A 259 15.87 -1.00 -21.18
CA TYR A 259 15.99 0.44 -21.05
C TYR A 259 17.44 0.89 -21.21
N ASP A 260 17.68 1.75 -22.21
CA ASP A 260 18.96 2.45 -22.39
C ASP A 260 18.93 3.73 -21.55
N CYS A 261 19.65 3.68 -20.43
CA CYS A 261 19.72 4.80 -19.49
C CYS A 261 20.39 6.05 -20.13
N ALA A 262 21.36 5.87 -21.03
CA ALA A 262 22.08 6.99 -21.65
C ALA A 262 21.22 7.75 -22.67
N HIS A 263 20.42 7.00 -23.43
CA HIS A 263 19.51 7.56 -24.44
C HIS A 263 18.09 7.83 -23.90
N GLN A 264 17.78 7.38 -22.69
CA GLN A 264 16.45 7.40 -22.06
C GLN A 264 15.36 6.80 -22.94
N GLU A 265 15.68 5.70 -23.61
CA GLU A 265 14.76 5.02 -24.51
C GLU A 265 14.58 3.56 -24.12
N THR A 266 13.36 3.07 -24.32
CA THR A 266 13.02 1.67 -24.12
C THR A 266 12.85 1.01 -25.47
N PHE A 267 13.44 -0.17 -25.62
CA PHE A 267 13.35 -0.95 -26.85
C PHE A 267 13.14 -2.41 -26.54
N ARG A 268 12.63 -3.14 -27.55
CA ARG A 268 12.42 -4.58 -27.48
C ARG A 268 13.33 -5.27 -28.48
N ILE A 269 13.97 -6.35 -28.07
CA ILE A 269 14.83 -7.14 -28.94
C ILE A 269 14.51 -8.62 -28.77
N SER A 270 14.55 -9.38 -29.87
CA SER A 270 14.29 -10.82 -29.84
C SER A 270 15.33 -11.55 -29.00
N MET A 271 14.87 -12.46 -28.15
CA MET A 271 15.72 -13.37 -27.35
C MET A 271 16.45 -14.38 -28.24
N GLU A 272 15.90 -14.69 -29.41
CA GLU A 272 16.55 -15.61 -30.37
C GLU A 272 17.81 -14.97 -30.98
N ALA A 273 17.76 -13.65 -31.22
CA ALA A 273 18.86 -12.91 -31.82
C ALA A 273 19.87 -12.37 -30.78
N THR A 274 19.56 -12.40 -29.49
CA THR A 274 20.33 -11.67 -28.47
C THR A 274 20.75 -12.56 -27.31
N VAL A 275 22.00 -12.43 -26.87
CA VAL A 275 22.52 -13.06 -25.67
C VAL A 275 22.80 -11.99 -24.62
N LEU A 276 22.21 -12.16 -23.43
CA LEU A 276 22.51 -11.32 -22.27
C LEU A 276 23.87 -11.75 -21.68
N ARG A 277 24.83 -10.82 -21.62
CA ARG A 277 26.12 -11.02 -20.95
C ARG A 277 26.27 -10.08 -19.77
N GLN A 278 27.09 -10.49 -18.80
CA GLN A 278 27.47 -9.68 -17.63
C GLN A 278 26.26 -9.15 -16.85
N VAL A 279 25.32 -10.05 -16.54
CA VAL A 279 24.17 -9.72 -15.68
C VAL A 279 24.71 -9.26 -14.32
N THR A 280 24.57 -7.97 -14.06
CA THR A 280 25.04 -7.32 -12.84
C THR A 280 23.81 -6.86 -12.07
N LEU A 281 23.69 -7.38 -10.85
CA LEU A 281 22.72 -6.90 -9.87
C LEU A 281 23.40 -5.74 -9.13
N GLU A 282 22.74 -4.58 -9.06
CA GLU A 282 23.24 -3.39 -8.35
C GLU A 282 24.65 -2.94 -8.84
N PRO A 283 24.77 -2.36 -10.05
CA PRO A 283 26.07 -1.94 -10.57
C PRO A 283 26.73 -0.90 -9.65
N ASP A 284 28.00 -1.12 -9.31
CA ASP A 284 28.79 -0.17 -8.53
C ASP A 284 29.06 1.08 -9.38
N ARG A 285 28.44 2.21 -9.01
CA ARG A 285 28.54 3.48 -9.75
C ARG A 285 29.07 4.59 -8.85
N PRO A 286 29.99 5.42 -9.35
CA PRO A 286 30.58 6.49 -8.56
C PRO A 286 29.53 7.51 -8.11
N SER A 287 29.77 8.14 -6.96
CA SER A 287 28.89 9.17 -6.42
C SER A 287 28.73 10.33 -7.41
N GLY A 288 27.50 10.61 -7.84
CA GLY A 288 27.20 11.67 -8.82
C GLY A 288 27.13 11.20 -10.28
N TYR A 289 27.25 9.89 -10.53
CA TYR A 289 26.96 9.30 -11.83
C TYR A 289 25.54 9.69 -12.29
N SER A 290 25.42 10.06 -13.57
CA SER A 290 24.16 10.34 -14.24
C SER A 290 24.22 9.79 -15.65
N CYS A 291 23.20 9.03 -16.05
CA CYS A 291 23.17 8.44 -17.38
C CYS A 291 23.09 9.52 -18.47
N LEU A 292 22.42 10.63 -18.18
CA LEU A 292 22.33 11.79 -19.07
C LEU A 292 23.69 12.37 -19.46
N LYS A 293 24.70 12.24 -18.58
CA LYS A 293 26.06 12.74 -18.85
C LYS A 293 26.90 11.82 -19.73
N GLN A 294 26.45 10.58 -19.96
CA GLN A 294 27.14 9.61 -20.82
C GLN A 294 26.79 9.75 -22.30
N LYS A 295 25.92 10.68 -22.68
CA LYS A 295 25.50 10.92 -24.06
C LYS A 295 26.58 11.60 -24.93
N ASN A 296 27.73 11.96 -24.35
CA ASN A 296 28.87 12.60 -25.01
C ASN A 296 30.03 11.62 -25.15
#